data_AF-A0AAV6I7P6-F1
#
_entry.id   AF-A0AAV6I7P6-F1
#
_cell.length_a   1.000
_cell.length_b   1.000
_cell.length_c   1.000
_cell.angle_alpha   90.00
_cell.angle_beta   90.00
_cell.angle_gamma   90.00
#
_symmetry.space_group_name_H-M   'P 1'
#
loop_
_entity.id
_entity.type
_entity.pdbx_description
1 polymer ?
#
loop_
_entity_poly.entity_id
_entity_poly.type
_entity_poly.pdbx_seq_one_letter_code
_entity_poly.pdbx_strand_id
1 'polypeptide(L)'
;MAILFPASILIMPYNFLLLGKRWTKRFIGTRSWGFQLIKLAAENYLSALMWQFNFRGIISSCFELHMAVYVELEEKTLMENLEKLVQEETWDIEEGTQTNILSSSMQVFLIIRRSLKRCSALTKNQTLLNLFKVFQRVLKAYATKLFTRLPKGGTGIVAAATGMDGQIKTSDRDERLICYIINTAEYCHKTAGELAENVSKIIDPQLVDAVDMSEVQDEFSAVITKALVTLVHGLETKFDAEMAAMTRIPWATLESVGDQSA
;
A
#
# COMPACT_ATOMS: atom_id res chain seq x y z
N MET A 1 30.22 48.71 44.76
CA MET A 1 29.67 47.54 44.04
C MET A 1 28.19 47.77 43.81
N ALA A 2 27.82 48.15 42.59
CA ALA A 2 26.45 48.16 42.09
C ALA A 2 26.57 47.98 40.57
N ILE A 3 26.28 46.78 40.08
CA ILE A 3 26.21 46.49 38.65
C ILE A 3 24.76 46.76 38.24
N LEU A 4 24.55 47.94 37.67
CA LEU A 4 23.31 48.32 36.99
C LEU A 4 23.37 47.79 35.56
N PHE A 5 22.41 46.92 35.21
CA PHE A 5 22.01 46.68 33.83
C PHE A 5 21.48 47.98 33.22
N PRO A 6 21.78 48.27 31.94
CA PRO A 6 20.84 48.98 31.10
C PRO A 6 20.35 48.07 29.97
N ALA A 7 19.02 48.02 29.89
CA ALA A 7 18.24 47.56 28.77
C ALA A 7 18.60 48.36 27.49
N SER A 8 19.04 47.67 26.43
CA SER A 8 19.10 48.21 25.06
C SER A 8 19.27 47.07 24.04
N ILE A 9 18.40 46.05 24.09
CA ILE A 9 18.25 45.08 22.98
C ILE A 9 16.78 45.07 22.61
N LEU A 10 16.35 46.10 21.89
CA LEU A 10 15.18 46.12 21.01
C LEU A 10 15.08 47.54 20.46
N ILE A 11 14.75 47.66 19.17
CA ILE A 11 14.55 48.89 18.39
C ILE A 11 15.78 49.32 17.55
N MET A 12 15.96 48.67 16.38
CA MET A 12 15.95 49.31 15.04
C MET A 12 16.65 48.45 13.97
N PRO A 13 15.91 47.82 13.03
CA PRO A 13 16.39 47.70 11.66
C PRO A 13 16.32 49.09 11.02
N TYR A 14 17.06 49.35 9.95
CA TYR A 14 17.19 50.66 9.27
C TYR A 14 18.17 51.68 9.88
N ASN A 15 19.48 51.37 9.88
CA ASN A 15 20.46 52.42 9.54
C ASN A 15 21.89 51.96 9.16
N PHE A 16 22.09 50.70 8.75
CA PHE A 16 23.45 50.22 8.45
C PHE A 16 24.05 50.73 7.12
N LEU A 17 23.33 51.56 6.36
CA LEU A 17 23.78 52.06 5.04
C LEU A 17 24.55 53.38 5.08
N LEU A 18 24.68 54.07 6.23
CA LEU A 18 25.33 55.39 6.29
C LEU A 18 26.69 55.47 7.01
N LEU A 19 27.18 54.38 7.62
CA LEU A 19 28.49 54.39 8.30
C LEU A 19 29.68 53.90 7.44
N GLY A 20 29.42 53.39 6.22
CA GLY A 20 30.46 52.88 5.32
C GLY A 20 31.38 53.93 4.69
N LYS A 21 31.11 55.24 4.84
CA LYS A 21 31.88 56.30 4.17
C LYS A 21 32.77 57.15 5.08
N ARG A 22 32.85 56.86 6.39
CA ARG A 22 33.65 57.67 7.34
C ARG A 22 34.90 56.97 7.91
N TRP A 23 35.08 55.68 7.65
CA TRP A 23 36.20 54.89 8.18
C TRP A 23 37.34 54.59 7.19
N THR A 24 37.38 55.27 6.05
CA THR A 24 38.39 55.05 4.99
C THR A 24 39.49 56.12 4.94
N LYS A 25 39.85 56.77 6.05
CA LYS A 25 40.98 57.72 6.07
C LYS A 25 41.94 57.63 7.27
N ARG A 26 41.96 56.54 8.03
CA ARG A 26 42.94 56.42 9.13
C ARG A 26 43.42 55.02 9.48
N PHE A 27 43.70 54.17 8.50
CA PHE A 27 44.49 52.95 8.75
C PHE A 27 45.37 52.63 7.53
N ILE A 28 46.56 53.23 7.53
CA ILE A 28 47.75 52.79 6.80
C ILE A 28 48.57 52.01 7.81
N GLY A 29 48.85 50.74 7.51
CA GLY A 29 49.59 49.82 8.38
C GLY A 29 48.69 48.71 8.93
N THR A 30 49.15 47.46 8.82
CA THR A 30 48.49 46.21 9.24
C THR A 30 47.23 45.80 8.46
N ARG A 31 47.37 45.56 7.15
CA ARG A 31 46.32 44.96 6.30
C ARG A 31 46.71 43.54 5.88
N SER A 32 46.24 42.54 6.60
CA SER A 32 46.00 41.20 6.03
C SER A 32 45.04 40.42 6.93
N TRP A 33 45.37 40.30 8.22
CA TRP A 33 44.63 39.46 9.17
C TRP A 33 43.24 39.99 9.53
N GLY A 34 43.06 41.31 9.70
CA GLY A 34 41.77 41.91 10.06
C GLY A 34 40.72 41.86 8.94
N PHE A 35 41.13 41.96 7.67
CA PHE A 35 40.22 41.83 6.53
C PHE A 35 39.79 40.39 6.32
N GLN A 36 40.68 39.41 6.56
CA GLN A 36 40.35 37.98 6.47
C GLN A 36 39.30 37.58 7.51
N LEU A 37 39.44 38.06 8.75
CA LEU A 37 38.51 37.79 9.86
C LEU A 37 37.12 38.39 9.64
N ILE A 38 37.05 39.63 9.14
CA ILE A 38 35.76 40.27 8.82
C ILE A 38 35.07 39.56 7.64
N LYS A 39 35.83 39.08 6.66
CA LYS A 39 35.29 38.32 5.52
C LYS A 39 34.77 36.95 5.96
N LEU A 40 35.49 36.23 6.82
CA LEU A 40 35.05 34.96 7.41
C LEU A 40 33.80 35.14 8.29
N ALA A 41 33.75 36.21 9.08
CA ALA A 41 32.59 36.50 9.91
C ALA A 41 31.35 36.84 9.06
N ALA A 42 31.53 37.58 7.95
CA ALA A 42 30.45 37.90 7.02
C ALA A 42 29.96 36.68 6.23
N GLU A 43 30.85 35.78 5.80
CA GLU A 43 30.48 34.52 5.13
C GLU A 43 29.80 33.54 6.10
N ASN A 44 30.24 33.48 7.35
CA ASN A 44 29.56 32.70 8.40
C ASN A 44 28.21 33.30 8.80
N TYR A 45 28.07 34.63 8.85
CA TYR A 45 26.78 35.28 9.10
C TYR A 45 25.83 35.17 7.90
N LEU A 46 26.32 35.30 6.67
CA LEU A 46 25.51 35.14 5.46
C LEU A 46 25.07 33.70 5.27
N SER A 47 25.95 32.72 5.52
CA SER A 47 25.52 31.32 5.56
C SER A 47 24.49 31.11 6.67
N ALA A 48 24.74 31.58 7.91
CA ALA A 48 23.78 31.48 9.01
C ALA A 48 22.43 32.19 8.74
N LEU A 49 22.41 33.31 8.02
CA LEU A 49 21.18 33.98 7.58
C LEU A 49 20.50 33.24 6.41
N MET A 50 21.29 32.63 5.50
CA MET A 50 20.79 31.80 4.41
C MET A 50 20.18 30.49 4.90
N TRP A 51 20.56 30.00 6.10
CA TRP A 51 19.95 28.86 6.76
C TRP A 51 18.57 29.14 7.38
N GLN A 52 18.10 30.40 7.41
CA GLN A 52 16.87 30.76 8.15
C GLN A 52 15.56 30.78 7.34
N PHE A 53 15.58 30.52 6.04
CA PHE A 53 14.33 30.42 5.25
C PHE A 53 14.25 29.12 4.47
N ASN A 54 13.97 28.03 5.18
CA ASN A 54 13.55 26.78 4.56
C ASN A 54 12.09 26.93 4.08
N PHE A 55 11.90 27.49 2.88
CA PHE A 55 10.56 27.65 2.26
C PHE A 55 9.84 26.32 2.01
N ARG A 56 10.55 25.20 2.13
CA ARG A 56 10.00 23.86 1.95
C ARG A 56 9.13 23.51 3.15
N GLY A 57 7.82 23.44 2.92
CA GLY A 57 6.84 23.00 3.92
C GLY A 57 6.10 24.12 4.65
N ILE A 58 6.50 25.39 4.52
CA ILE A 58 5.83 26.53 5.20
C ILE A 58 4.38 26.71 4.73
N ILE A 59 4.13 26.55 3.42
CA ILE A 59 2.74 26.58 2.91
C ILE A 59 2.00 25.31 3.34
N SER A 60 2.69 24.16 3.35
CA SER A 60 2.09 22.86 3.68
C SER A 60 1.62 22.77 5.13
N SER A 61 2.39 23.35 6.08
CA SER A 61 2.04 23.36 7.51
C SER A 61 0.76 24.13 7.81
N CYS A 62 0.46 25.18 7.03
CA CYS A 62 -0.82 25.91 7.15
C CYS A 62 -2.03 25.06 6.74
N PHE A 63 -1.85 24.00 5.94
CA PHE A 63 -2.93 23.13 5.46
C PHE A 63 -3.03 21.80 6.23
N GLU A 64 -2.10 21.49 7.14
CA GLU A 64 -2.08 20.23 7.89
C GLU A 64 -3.40 19.94 8.62
N LEU A 65 -4.03 20.97 9.20
CA LEU A 65 -5.32 20.83 9.88
C LEU A 65 -6.46 20.40 8.93
N HIS A 66 -6.38 20.76 7.65
CA HIS A 66 -7.39 20.40 6.63
C HIS A 66 -7.07 19.08 5.93
N MET A 67 -5.85 18.56 6.08
CA MET A 67 -5.45 17.30 5.44
C MET A 67 -6.15 16.07 6.02
N ALA A 68 -6.63 16.12 7.27
CA ALA A 68 -7.43 15.05 7.85
C ALA A 68 -8.73 14.82 7.06
N VAL A 69 -9.47 15.89 6.76
CA VAL A 69 -10.71 15.86 5.97
C VAL A 69 -10.45 15.35 4.54
N TYR A 70 -9.29 15.69 3.97
CA TYR A 70 -8.89 15.15 2.67
C TYR A 70 -8.70 13.62 2.70
N VAL A 71 -8.05 13.09 3.74
CA VAL A 71 -7.85 11.63 3.89
C VAL A 71 -9.18 10.92 4.07
N GLU A 72 -10.09 11.47 4.87
CA GLU A 72 -11.44 10.92 5.05
C GLU A 72 -12.23 10.89 3.73
N LEU A 73 -12.14 11.95 2.93
CA LEU A 73 -12.78 12.01 1.62
C LEU A 73 -12.20 10.97 0.66
N GLU A 74 -10.88 10.83 0.60
CA GLU A 74 -10.21 9.82 -0.23
C GLU A 74 -10.59 8.40 0.21
N GLU A 75 -10.68 8.14 1.52
CA GLU A 75 -11.15 6.85 2.05
C GLU A 75 -12.55 6.53 1.59
N LYS A 76 -13.49 7.45 1.80
CA LYS A 76 -14.88 7.27 1.37
C LYS A 76 -14.96 7.02 -0.14
N THR A 77 -14.23 7.82 -0.92
CA THR A 77 -14.19 7.71 -2.39
C THR A 77 -13.63 6.36 -2.84
N LEU A 78 -12.53 5.90 -2.23
CA LEU A 78 -11.90 4.64 -2.60
C LEU A 78 -12.77 3.44 -2.22
N MET A 79 -13.41 3.46 -1.05
CA MET A 79 -14.31 2.40 -0.61
C MET A 79 -15.59 2.33 -1.46
N GLU A 80 -16.17 3.48 -1.83
CA GLU A 80 -17.33 3.51 -2.74
C GLU A 80 -16.98 2.97 -4.13
N ASN A 81 -15.81 3.32 -4.67
CA ASN A 81 -15.35 2.77 -5.95
C ASN A 81 -15.05 1.28 -5.85
N LEU A 82 -14.46 0.80 -4.75
CA LEU A 82 -14.26 -0.61 -4.50
C LEU A 82 -15.58 -1.39 -4.57
N GLU A 83 -16.62 -0.92 -3.87
CA GLU A 83 -17.92 -1.60 -3.87
C GLU A 83 -18.53 -1.63 -5.28
N LYS A 84 -18.42 -0.55 -6.05
CA LYS A 84 -18.88 -0.51 -7.45
C LYS A 84 -18.13 -1.51 -8.32
N LEU A 85 -16.80 -1.52 -8.26
CA LEU A 85 -15.97 -2.44 -9.04
C LEU A 85 -16.29 -3.90 -8.73
N VAL A 86 -16.55 -4.23 -7.46
CA VAL A 86 -16.94 -5.59 -7.03
C VAL A 86 -18.35 -5.97 -7.49
N GLN A 87 -19.27 -5.00 -7.56
CA GLN A 87 -20.63 -5.21 -8.06
C GLN A 87 -20.69 -5.38 -9.59
N GLU A 88 -19.86 -4.62 -10.32
CA GLU A 88 -19.78 -4.65 -11.78
C GLU A 88 -18.95 -5.84 -12.30
N GLU A 89 -18.12 -6.45 -11.45
CA GLU A 89 -17.37 -7.65 -11.79
C GLU A 89 -18.34 -8.79 -12.19
N THR A 90 -18.10 -9.39 -13.34
CA THR A 90 -18.97 -10.44 -13.89
C THR A 90 -18.80 -11.77 -13.18
N TRP A 91 -17.60 -12.00 -12.61
CA TRP A 91 -17.20 -13.28 -12.00
C TRP A 91 -17.34 -14.47 -12.96
N ASP A 92 -17.33 -14.21 -14.26
CA ASP A 92 -17.39 -15.23 -15.32
C ASP A 92 -16.07 -15.31 -16.08
N ILE A 93 -15.78 -16.51 -16.57
CA ILE A 93 -14.52 -16.86 -17.22
C ILE A 93 -14.69 -16.71 -18.74
N GLU A 94 -13.98 -15.75 -19.33
CA GLU A 94 -13.76 -15.74 -20.78
C GLU A 94 -12.53 -16.60 -21.10
N GLU A 95 -12.73 -17.71 -21.81
CA GLU A 95 -11.63 -18.53 -22.33
C GLU A 95 -10.84 -17.71 -23.37
N GLY A 96 -9.66 -17.19 -23.01
CA GLY A 96 -8.74 -16.54 -23.95
C GLY A 96 -8.00 -15.30 -23.46
N THR A 97 -8.24 -14.80 -22.24
CA THR A 97 -7.48 -13.68 -21.69
C THR A 97 -6.13 -14.14 -21.12
N GLN A 98 -5.03 -13.50 -21.54
CA GLN A 98 -3.65 -13.86 -21.15
C GLN A 98 -3.36 -13.72 -19.65
N THR A 99 -4.17 -12.94 -18.94
CA THR A 99 -4.08 -12.81 -17.48
C THR A 99 -5.38 -13.37 -16.91
N ASN A 100 -5.34 -14.61 -16.41
CA ASN A 100 -6.44 -15.29 -15.72
C ASN A 100 -6.75 -14.62 -14.35
N ILE A 101 -6.93 -13.29 -14.34
CA ILE A 101 -7.04 -12.40 -13.18
C ILE A 101 -8.30 -11.54 -13.36
N LEU A 102 -9.03 -11.29 -12.28
CA LEU A 102 -10.24 -10.47 -12.27
C LEU A 102 -9.93 -9.01 -12.61
N SER A 103 -10.76 -8.41 -13.48
CA SER A 103 -10.58 -7.04 -13.97
C SER A 103 -10.66 -5.99 -12.85
N SER A 104 -11.51 -6.22 -11.85
CA SER A 104 -11.70 -5.36 -10.68
C SER A 104 -10.40 -5.17 -9.90
N SER A 105 -9.54 -6.19 -9.77
CA SER A 105 -8.25 -6.06 -9.09
C SER A 105 -7.34 -5.01 -9.74
N MET A 106 -7.21 -5.06 -11.07
CA MET A 106 -6.42 -4.12 -11.85
C MET A 106 -6.96 -2.69 -11.66
N GLN A 107 -8.28 -2.55 -11.65
CA GLN A 107 -8.94 -1.27 -11.46
C GLN A 107 -8.77 -0.71 -10.05
N VAL A 108 -8.86 -1.55 -9.01
CA VAL A 108 -8.60 -1.17 -7.60
C VAL A 108 -7.18 -0.62 -7.45
N PHE A 109 -6.16 -1.30 -7.98
CA PHE A 109 -4.79 -0.80 -7.94
C PHE A 109 -4.61 0.48 -8.78
N LEU A 110 -5.31 0.62 -9.91
CA LEU A 110 -5.28 1.83 -10.72
C LEU A 110 -5.81 3.05 -9.95
N ILE A 111 -6.95 2.94 -9.27
CA ILE A 111 -7.53 4.05 -8.51
C ILE A 111 -6.68 4.40 -7.29
N ILE A 112 -6.07 3.41 -6.63
CA ILE A 112 -5.13 3.62 -5.53
C ILE A 112 -3.89 4.37 -6.02
N ARG A 113 -3.26 3.93 -7.12
CA ARG A 113 -2.11 4.62 -7.72
C ARG A 113 -2.45 6.06 -8.13
N ARG A 114 -3.67 6.30 -8.63
CA ARG A 114 -4.15 7.64 -8.97
C ARG A 114 -4.29 8.52 -7.72
N SER A 115 -4.86 7.99 -6.63
CA SER A 115 -4.96 8.68 -5.34
C SER A 115 -3.58 9.01 -4.76
N LEU A 116 -2.66 8.05 -4.80
CA LEU A 116 -1.27 8.24 -4.39
C LEU A 116 -0.58 9.36 -5.16
N LYS A 117 -0.74 9.39 -6.49
CA LYS A 117 -0.16 10.45 -7.34
C LYS A 117 -0.72 11.84 -6.99
N ARG A 118 -2.02 11.95 -6.68
CA ARG A 118 -2.63 13.22 -6.23
C ARG A 118 -2.07 13.67 -4.88
N CYS A 119 -2.04 12.77 -3.89
CA CYS A 119 -1.59 13.11 -2.54
C CYS A 119 -0.10 13.47 -2.48
N SER A 120 0.75 12.69 -3.17
CA SER A 120 2.20 12.94 -3.21
C SER A 120 2.61 14.26 -3.88
N ALA A 121 1.73 14.83 -4.71
CA ALA A 121 1.90 16.17 -5.27
C ALA A 121 1.56 17.28 -4.26
N LEU A 122 0.75 16.99 -3.24
CA LEU A 122 0.34 17.94 -2.20
C LEU A 122 1.27 17.89 -0.98
N THR A 123 1.64 16.68 -0.54
CA THR A 123 2.42 16.47 0.68
C THR A 123 3.13 15.11 0.68
N LYS A 124 4.22 15.02 1.45
CA LYS A 124 5.03 13.80 1.60
C LYS A 124 5.20 13.36 3.06
N ASN A 125 4.51 14.04 3.98
CA ASN A 125 4.68 13.86 5.43
C ASN A 125 3.58 12.91 5.97
N GLN A 126 3.10 13.17 7.18
CA GLN A 126 2.13 12.33 7.90
C GLN A 126 0.83 12.05 7.12
N THR A 127 0.34 13.02 6.34
CA THR A 127 -0.88 12.85 5.52
C THR A 127 -0.74 11.72 4.51
N LEU A 128 0.43 11.60 3.87
CA LEU A 128 0.68 10.53 2.89
C LEU A 128 0.71 9.16 3.58
N LEU A 129 1.30 9.08 4.79
CA LEU A 129 1.25 7.87 5.61
C LEU A 129 -0.18 7.51 6.02
N ASN A 130 -0.99 8.50 6.40
CA ASN A 130 -2.39 8.27 6.75
C ASN A 130 -3.19 7.77 5.54
N LEU A 131 -2.94 8.31 4.35
CA LEU A 131 -3.53 7.82 3.11
C LEU A 131 -3.02 6.41 2.74
N PHE A 132 -1.76 6.10 3.00
CA PHE A 132 -1.25 4.73 2.83
C PHE A 132 -2.01 3.73 3.70
N LYS A 133 -2.33 4.10 4.95
CA LYS A 133 -3.19 3.27 5.82
C LYS A 133 -4.60 3.09 5.28
N VAL A 134 -5.14 4.08 4.55
CA VAL A 134 -6.41 3.92 3.82
C VAL A 134 -6.27 2.87 2.73
N PHE A 135 -5.17 2.89 1.95
CA PHE A 135 -4.95 1.88 0.91
C PHE A 135 -4.90 0.46 1.49
N GLN A 136 -4.26 0.29 2.65
CA GLN A 136 -4.28 -0.98 3.36
C GLN A 136 -5.71 -1.43 3.66
N ARG A 137 -6.55 -0.55 4.24
CA ARG A 137 -7.95 -0.88 4.54
C ARG A 137 -8.76 -1.25 3.30
N VAL A 138 -8.59 -0.51 2.21
CA VAL A 138 -9.27 -0.79 0.92
C VAL A 138 -8.85 -2.17 0.38
N LEU A 139 -7.56 -2.49 0.41
CA LEU A 139 -7.06 -3.78 -0.08
C LEU A 139 -7.51 -4.95 0.82
N LYS A 140 -7.51 -4.79 2.15
CA LYS A 140 -8.06 -5.79 3.08
C LYS A 140 -9.55 -6.01 2.86
N ALA A 141 -10.31 -4.94 2.60
CA ALA A 141 -11.71 -5.04 2.23
C ALA A 141 -11.90 -5.82 0.92
N TYR A 142 -11.06 -5.56 -0.09
CA TYR A 142 -11.10 -6.32 -1.34
C TYR A 142 -10.77 -7.82 -1.13
N ALA A 143 -9.73 -8.13 -0.34
CA ALA A 143 -9.40 -9.52 0.03
C ALA A 143 -10.60 -10.22 0.71
N THR A 144 -11.29 -9.52 1.61
CA THR A 144 -12.53 -10.01 2.24
C THR A 144 -13.62 -10.30 1.21
N LYS A 145 -13.79 -9.44 0.20
CA LYS A 145 -14.77 -9.67 -0.89
C LYS A 145 -14.42 -10.92 -1.69
N LEU A 146 -13.15 -11.11 -2.05
CA LEU A 146 -12.67 -12.35 -2.70
C LEU A 146 -12.95 -13.58 -1.84
N PHE A 147 -12.61 -13.52 -0.55
CA PHE A 147 -12.84 -14.61 0.41
C PHE A 147 -14.33 -15.00 0.48
N THR A 148 -15.22 -14.02 0.58
CA THR A 148 -16.67 -14.27 0.69
C THR A 148 -17.30 -14.89 -0.55
N ARG A 149 -16.61 -14.79 -1.71
CA ARG A 149 -17.06 -15.35 -2.98
C ARG A 149 -16.64 -16.80 -3.19
N LEU A 150 -15.72 -17.31 -2.37
CA LEU A 150 -15.37 -18.73 -2.39
C LEU A 150 -16.59 -19.57 -2.00
N PRO A 151 -16.85 -20.70 -2.70
CA PRO A 151 -17.92 -21.62 -2.33
C PRO A 151 -17.79 -22.04 -0.88
N LYS A 152 -18.87 -21.81 -0.11
CA LYS A 152 -18.91 -22.25 1.29
C LYS A 152 -19.15 -23.75 1.27
N GLY A 153 -18.17 -24.51 1.74
CA GLY A 153 -18.38 -25.91 2.04
C GLY A 153 -19.49 -26.08 3.07
N GLY A 154 -20.21 -27.20 3.01
CA GLY A 154 -21.24 -27.56 3.98
C GLY A 154 -20.65 -27.82 5.37
N THR A 155 -20.10 -26.82 6.04
CA THR A 155 -19.69 -26.86 7.45
C THR A 155 -20.81 -26.28 8.30
N GLY A 156 -21.97 -26.92 8.23
CA GLY A 156 -23.07 -26.69 9.18
C GLY A 156 -23.08 -27.82 10.21
N ILE A 157 -23.55 -27.55 11.43
CA ILE A 157 -23.71 -28.52 12.53
C ILE A 157 -24.44 -29.82 12.09
N VAL A 158 -25.23 -29.74 11.01
CA VAL A 158 -25.94 -30.87 10.39
C VAL A 158 -25.01 -31.86 9.67
N ALA A 159 -23.90 -31.41 9.07
CA ALA A 159 -22.96 -32.28 8.33
C ALA A 159 -22.21 -33.27 9.25
N ALA A 160 -21.81 -32.78 10.43
CA ALA A 160 -21.18 -33.59 11.47
C ALA A 160 -22.15 -34.61 12.11
N ALA A 161 -23.45 -34.34 12.07
CA ALA A 161 -24.48 -35.21 12.62
C ALA A 161 -24.92 -36.33 11.66
N THR A 162 -24.73 -36.16 10.34
CA THR A 162 -25.13 -37.13 9.32
C THR A 162 -23.97 -37.88 8.67
N GLY A 163 -22.72 -37.62 9.09
CA GLY A 163 -21.52 -38.17 8.43
C GLY A 163 -21.32 -37.64 7.01
N MET A 164 -21.92 -36.50 6.67
CA MET A 164 -21.73 -35.76 5.42
C MET A 164 -20.70 -34.65 5.60
N ASP A 165 -19.71 -34.90 6.46
CA ASP A 165 -18.57 -34.01 6.63
C ASP A 165 -17.89 -33.84 5.27
N GLY A 166 -17.99 -32.65 4.68
CA GLY A 166 -17.11 -32.26 3.59
C GLY A 166 -17.59 -32.50 2.15
N GLN A 167 -18.88 -32.68 1.86
CA GLN A 167 -19.28 -32.59 0.44
C GLN A 167 -19.35 -31.12 -0.01
N ILE A 168 -18.22 -30.55 -0.44
CA ILE A 168 -18.23 -29.35 -1.27
C ILE A 168 -18.54 -29.80 -2.69
N LYS A 169 -19.81 -29.69 -3.09
CA LYS A 169 -20.17 -29.86 -4.50
C LYS A 169 -19.73 -28.61 -5.27
N THR A 170 -18.50 -28.60 -5.77
CA THR A 170 -18.04 -27.60 -6.73
C THR A 170 -18.51 -27.99 -8.13
N SER A 171 -19.22 -27.09 -8.81
CA SER A 171 -19.45 -27.24 -10.25
C SER A 171 -18.17 -26.89 -11.04
N ASP A 172 -18.08 -27.30 -12.30
CA ASP A 172 -16.95 -26.92 -13.17
C ASP A 172 -16.82 -25.40 -13.32
N ARG A 173 -17.91 -24.65 -13.12
CA ARG A 173 -17.90 -23.19 -13.07
C ARG A 173 -17.25 -22.68 -11.79
N ASP A 174 -17.57 -23.28 -10.65
CA ASP A 174 -17.02 -22.91 -9.35
C ASP A 174 -15.51 -23.17 -9.29
N GLU A 175 -15.05 -24.29 -9.85
CA GLU A 175 -13.62 -24.64 -9.92
C GLU A 175 -12.82 -23.60 -10.70
N ARG A 176 -13.32 -23.21 -11.87
CA ARG A 176 -12.71 -22.15 -12.67
C ARG A 176 -12.71 -20.81 -11.92
N LEU A 177 -13.81 -20.46 -11.27
CA LEU A 177 -13.92 -19.24 -10.48
C LEU A 177 -12.89 -19.22 -9.34
N ILE A 178 -12.72 -20.35 -8.64
CA ILE A 178 -11.72 -20.49 -7.57
C ILE A 178 -10.31 -20.26 -8.14
N CYS A 179 -9.97 -20.83 -9.31
CA CYS A 179 -8.68 -20.59 -9.96
C CYS A 179 -8.45 -19.10 -10.29
N TYR A 180 -9.48 -18.40 -10.79
CA TYR A 180 -9.39 -16.96 -11.03
C TYR A 180 -9.18 -16.17 -9.74
N ILE A 181 -9.85 -16.55 -8.65
CA ILE A 181 -9.66 -15.91 -7.33
C ILE A 181 -8.23 -16.14 -6.83
N ILE A 182 -7.66 -17.34 -7.00
CA ILE A 182 -6.26 -17.65 -6.63
C ILE A 182 -5.30 -16.73 -7.38
N ASN A 183 -5.37 -16.71 -8.72
CA ASN A 183 -4.50 -15.88 -9.54
C ASN A 183 -4.64 -14.39 -9.22
N THR A 184 -5.87 -13.96 -8.94
CA THR A 184 -6.17 -12.57 -8.57
C THR A 184 -5.57 -12.23 -7.21
N ALA A 185 -5.71 -13.10 -6.21
CA ALA A 185 -5.16 -12.89 -4.89
C ALA A 185 -3.61 -12.89 -4.93
N GLU A 186 -2.99 -13.75 -5.73
CA GLU A 186 -1.54 -13.75 -5.94
C GLU A 186 -1.07 -12.45 -6.62
N TYR A 187 -1.79 -11.99 -7.65
CA TYR A 187 -1.54 -10.69 -8.27
C TYR A 187 -1.63 -9.55 -7.25
N CYS A 188 -2.67 -9.56 -6.40
CA CYS A 188 -2.86 -8.53 -5.38
C CYS A 188 -1.77 -8.57 -4.31
N HIS A 189 -1.39 -9.75 -3.84
CA HIS A 189 -0.28 -9.96 -2.90
C HIS A 189 1.02 -9.33 -3.42
N LYS A 190 1.39 -9.66 -4.67
CA LYS A 190 2.59 -9.11 -5.30
C LYS A 190 2.49 -7.59 -5.49
N THR A 191 1.38 -7.11 -6.03
CA THR A 191 1.20 -5.69 -6.37
C THR A 191 1.09 -4.81 -5.12
N ALA A 192 0.57 -5.34 -4.00
CA ALA A 192 0.59 -4.66 -2.71
C ALA A 192 2.02 -4.40 -2.20
N GLY A 193 2.91 -5.40 -2.32
CA GLY A 193 4.33 -5.22 -2.00
C GLY A 193 5.00 -4.16 -2.88
N GLU A 194 4.79 -4.22 -4.19
CA GLU A 194 5.30 -3.20 -5.14
C GLU A 194 4.76 -1.80 -4.83
N LEU A 195 3.52 -1.68 -4.36
CA LEU A 195 2.94 -0.42 -3.93
C LEU A 195 3.67 0.14 -2.70
N ALA A 196 3.98 -0.67 -1.70
CA ALA A 196 4.76 -0.26 -0.53
C ALA A 196 6.14 0.26 -0.94
N GLU A 197 6.87 -0.48 -1.78
CA GLU A 197 8.18 -0.04 -2.30
C GLU A 197 8.11 1.31 -3.01
N ASN A 198 7.04 1.53 -3.79
CA ASN A 198 6.83 2.80 -4.48
C ASN A 198 6.52 3.95 -3.53
N VAL A 199 5.77 3.69 -2.45
CA VAL A 199 5.47 4.69 -1.41
C VAL A 199 6.73 5.03 -0.60
N SER A 200 7.54 4.03 -0.25
CA SER A 200 8.80 4.23 0.47
C SER A 200 9.80 5.11 -0.29
N LYS A 201 9.77 5.10 -1.63
CA LYS A 201 10.62 5.96 -2.46
C LYS A 201 10.19 7.43 -2.48
N ILE A 202 8.95 7.75 -2.10
CA ILE A 202 8.38 9.11 -2.23
C ILE A 202 8.09 9.79 -0.90
N ILE A 203 7.86 9.03 0.17
CA ILE A 203 7.52 9.54 1.50
C ILE A 203 8.75 10.14 2.20
N ASP A 204 8.52 10.97 3.24
CA ASP A 204 9.59 11.47 4.09
C ASP A 204 10.42 10.31 4.69
N PRO A 205 11.77 10.35 4.61
CA PRO A 205 12.65 9.32 5.17
C PRO A 205 12.37 8.94 6.62
N GLN A 206 11.86 9.87 7.44
CA GLN A 206 11.53 9.60 8.84
C GLN A 206 10.32 8.68 9.03
N LEU A 207 9.49 8.52 8.01
CA LEU A 207 8.25 7.75 8.04
C LEU A 207 8.31 6.45 7.24
N VAL A 208 9.44 6.17 6.56
CA VAL A 208 9.60 4.99 5.69
C VAL A 208 9.42 3.69 6.46
N ASP A 209 9.89 3.62 7.70
CA ASP A 209 9.77 2.42 8.54
C ASP A 209 8.32 2.06 8.87
N ALA A 210 7.38 3.02 8.74
CA ALA A 210 5.96 2.79 8.95
C ALA A 210 5.22 2.32 7.67
N VAL A 211 5.91 2.24 6.53
CA VAL A 211 5.34 1.79 5.26
C VAL A 211 5.52 0.29 5.13
N ASP A 212 4.52 -0.45 5.60
CA ASP A 212 4.47 -1.92 5.55
C ASP A 212 3.17 -2.42 4.91
N MET A 213 3.27 -3.45 4.07
CA MET A 213 2.11 -4.14 3.46
C MET A 213 2.01 -5.60 3.88
N SER A 214 2.84 -6.07 4.81
CA SER A 214 2.88 -7.48 5.24
C SER A 214 1.51 -7.98 5.69
N GLU A 215 0.81 -7.25 6.56
CA GLU A 215 -0.54 -7.65 6.99
C GLU A 215 -1.54 -7.73 5.83
N VAL A 216 -1.42 -6.88 4.80
CA VAL A 216 -2.32 -6.91 3.64
C VAL A 216 -1.98 -8.11 2.75
N GLN A 217 -0.68 -8.40 2.59
CA GLN A 217 -0.19 -9.57 1.90
C GLN A 217 -0.65 -10.86 2.57
N ASP A 218 -0.62 -10.92 3.91
CA ASP A 218 -1.11 -12.06 4.68
C ASP A 218 -2.61 -12.32 4.46
N GLU A 219 -3.43 -11.28 4.34
CA GLU A 219 -4.87 -11.43 4.01
C GLU A 219 -5.06 -12.05 2.62
N PHE A 220 -4.30 -11.63 1.61
CA PHE A 220 -4.36 -12.25 0.29
C PHE A 220 -3.80 -13.68 0.30
N SER A 221 -2.75 -13.96 1.06
CA SER A 221 -2.24 -15.32 1.28
C SER A 221 -3.30 -16.22 1.91
N ALA A 222 -4.06 -15.71 2.89
CA ALA A 222 -5.17 -16.44 3.50
C ALA A 222 -6.28 -16.75 2.49
N VAL A 223 -6.59 -15.83 1.57
CA VAL A 223 -7.52 -16.08 0.46
C VAL A 223 -6.99 -17.20 -0.44
N ILE A 224 -5.72 -17.15 -0.84
CA ILE A 224 -5.08 -18.18 -1.68
C ILE A 224 -5.17 -19.55 -1.01
N THR A 225 -4.75 -19.65 0.25
CA THR A 225 -4.79 -20.92 0.99
C THR A 225 -6.21 -21.46 1.10
N LYS A 226 -7.19 -20.61 1.46
CA LYS A 226 -8.59 -21.05 1.57
C LYS A 226 -9.14 -21.51 0.22
N ALA A 227 -8.83 -20.79 -0.85
CA ALA A 227 -9.26 -21.11 -2.21
C ALA A 227 -8.69 -22.46 -2.68
N LEU A 228 -7.39 -22.69 -2.48
CA LEU A 228 -6.75 -23.97 -2.80
C LEU A 228 -7.36 -25.15 -2.04
N VAL A 229 -7.55 -25.00 -0.72
CA VAL A 229 -8.20 -26.05 0.09
C VAL A 229 -9.62 -26.34 -0.40
N THR A 230 -10.37 -25.29 -0.77
CA THR A 230 -11.74 -25.43 -1.29
C THR A 230 -11.77 -26.14 -2.64
N LEU A 231 -10.80 -25.84 -3.53
CA LEU A 231 -10.68 -26.50 -4.83
C LEU A 231 -10.32 -27.99 -4.67
N VAL A 232 -9.29 -28.30 -3.89
CA VAL A 232 -8.84 -29.68 -3.65
C VAL A 232 -9.99 -30.52 -3.09
N HIS A 233 -10.68 -30.00 -2.08
CA HIS A 233 -11.76 -30.73 -1.45
C HIS A 233 -13.00 -30.90 -2.35
N GLY A 234 -13.27 -29.92 -3.22
CA GLY A 234 -14.28 -30.05 -4.26
C GLY A 234 -13.98 -31.16 -5.27
N LEU A 235 -12.71 -31.26 -5.68
CA LEU A 235 -12.25 -32.33 -6.56
C LEU A 235 -12.29 -33.71 -5.88
N GLU A 236 -11.82 -33.82 -4.64
CA GLU A 236 -11.92 -35.06 -3.84
C GLU A 236 -13.37 -35.55 -3.76
N THR A 237 -14.31 -34.66 -3.47
CA THR A 237 -15.75 -34.97 -3.39
C THR A 237 -16.29 -35.54 -4.71
N LYS A 238 -15.80 -35.06 -5.87
CA LYS A 238 -16.19 -35.62 -7.17
C LYS A 238 -15.67 -37.04 -7.37
N PHE A 239 -14.48 -37.36 -6.84
CA PHE A 239 -13.88 -38.68 -6.95
C PHE A 239 -14.46 -39.71 -5.97
N ASP A 240 -15.06 -39.29 -4.85
CA ASP A 240 -15.61 -40.20 -3.83
C ASP A 240 -16.60 -41.22 -4.41
N ALA A 241 -17.50 -40.78 -5.30
CA ALA A 241 -18.51 -41.65 -5.90
C ALA A 241 -17.88 -42.71 -6.81
N GLU A 242 -16.91 -42.32 -7.62
CA GLU A 242 -16.19 -43.21 -8.54
C GLU A 242 -15.26 -44.16 -7.78
N MET A 243 -14.56 -43.68 -6.74
CA MET A 243 -13.76 -44.54 -5.86
C MET A 243 -14.64 -45.56 -5.13
N ALA A 244 -15.80 -45.15 -4.61
CA ALA A 244 -16.74 -46.08 -4.00
C ALA A 244 -17.24 -47.13 -5.00
N ALA A 245 -17.47 -46.76 -6.26
CA ALA A 245 -17.80 -47.71 -7.32
C ALA A 245 -16.63 -48.68 -7.59
N MET A 246 -15.39 -48.20 -7.67
CA MET A 246 -14.19 -49.02 -7.89
C MET A 246 -13.98 -50.09 -6.81
N THR A 247 -14.32 -49.82 -5.55
CA THR A 247 -14.21 -50.83 -4.47
C THR A 247 -15.16 -52.02 -4.63
N ARG A 248 -16.22 -51.88 -5.44
CA ARG A 248 -17.22 -52.92 -5.68
C ARG A 248 -16.91 -53.77 -6.91
N ILE A 249 -15.89 -53.39 -7.69
CA ILE A 249 -15.48 -54.13 -8.88
C ILE A 249 -14.61 -55.33 -8.44
N PRO A 250 -14.98 -56.58 -8.81
CA PRO A 250 -14.17 -57.75 -8.54
C PRO A 250 -12.97 -57.80 -9.49
N TRP A 251 -11.95 -56.99 -9.19
CA TRP A 251 -10.73 -56.86 -10.01
C TRP A 251 -10.00 -58.19 -10.26
N ALA A 252 -10.16 -59.17 -9.37
CA ALA A 252 -9.56 -60.50 -9.48
C ALA A 252 -10.13 -61.34 -10.63
N THR A 253 -11.35 -61.05 -11.10
CA THR A 253 -12.01 -61.79 -12.19
C THR A 253 -12.04 -61.03 -13.50
N LEU A 254 -11.44 -59.84 -13.55
CA LEU A 254 -11.36 -59.05 -14.77
C LEU A 254 -10.34 -59.71 -15.71
N GLU A 255 -10.78 -60.19 -16.87
CA GLU A 255 -9.85 -60.71 -17.89
C GLU A 255 -8.87 -59.60 -18.26
N SER A 256 -7.58 -59.86 -18.04
CA SER A 256 -6.50 -58.98 -18.47
C SER A 256 -6.58 -58.85 -19.98
N VAL A 257 -7.03 -57.70 -20.47
CA VAL A 257 -6.89 -57.34 -21.88
C VAL A 257 -5.41 -57.25 -22.19
N GLY A 258 -4.89 -58.32 -22.80
CA GLY A 258 -3.52 -58.38 -23.28
C GLY A 258 -3.28 -57.27 -24.29
N ASP A 259 -2.21 -56.52 -24.05
CA ASP A 259 -1.72 -55.40 -24.84
C ASP A 259 -1.75 -55.75 -26.35
N GLN A 260 -2.73 -55.23 -27.09
CA GLN A 260 -2.77 -55.28 -28.56
C GLN A 260 -2.08 -54.02 -29.09
N SER A 261 -0.80 -53.86 -28.77
CA SER A 261 0.06 -52.88 -29.43
C SER A 261 0.84 -53.59 -30.54
N ALA A 262 0.29 -53.54 -31.75
CA ALA A 262 0.97 -53.91 -33.01
C ALA A 262 1.16 -52.67 -33.87
#